data_AF-A0A653VB19-F1
#
_entry.id   AF-A0A653VB19-F1
#
_cell.length_a   1.000
_cell.length_b   1.000
_cell.length_c   1.000
_cell.angle_alpha   90.00
_cell.angle_beta   90.00
_cell.angle_gamma   90.00
#
_symmetry.space_group_name_H-M   'P 1'
#
loop_
_entity.id
_entity.type
_entity.pdbx_description
1 polymer ?
#
loop_
_entity_poly.entity_id
_entity_poly.type
_entity_poly.pdbx_seq_one_letter_code
_entity_poly.pdbx_strand_id
1 'polypeptide(L)'
;MTTRLIIKTMTVVFALIGFISVLLLCIGFIMDFRSFDQTQGGYEPPYTDFTGQPIRWQELDTTTVGMVHRGYVVDVLINCRSGMMTFDVFGMEIPWRSFSERALVVHKPWDACEDRGFSPRF
;
A
#
# COMPACT_ATOMS: atom_id res chain seq x y z
N MET A 1 40.20 -26.93 10.57
CA MET A 1 38.79 -26.63 10.93
C MET A 1 38.00 -27.91 10.79
N THR A 2 37.28 -28.38 11.81
CA THR A 2 36.51 -29.64 11.72
C THR A 2 35.23 -29.44 10.91
N THR A 3 34.80 -30.44 10.14
CA THR A 3 33.58 -30.38 9.30
C THR A 3 32.34 -29.95 10.09
N ARG A 4 32.26 -30.33 11.37
CA ARG A 4 31.18 -29.92 12.29
C ARG A 4 31.17 -28.42 12.57
N LEU A 5 32.34 -27.78 12.64
CA LEU A 5 32.44 -26.33 12.86
C LEU A 5 32.00 -25.56 11.61
N ILE A 6 32.37 -26.03 10.42
CA ILE A 6 31.98 -25.43 9.13
C ILE A 6 30.45 -25.45 8.97
N ILE A 7 29.81 -26.60 9.20
CA ILE A 7 28.36 -26.74 9.09
C ILE A 7 27.65 -25.79 10.06
N LYS A 8 28.07 -25.71 11.32
CA LYS A 8 27.49 -24.80 12.31
C LYS A 8 27.60 -23.33 11.89
N THR A 9 28.76 -22.92 11.40
CA THR A 9 28.97 -21.55 10.90
C THR A 9 28.04 -21.26 9.72
N MET A 10 27.94 -22.17 8.75
CA MET A 10 27.03 -22.00 7.60
C MET A 10 25.56 -21.91 8.04
N THR A 11 25.12 -22.75 8.97
CA THR A 11 23.76 -22.70 9.52
C THR A 11 23.47 -21.34 10.16
N VAL A 12 24.39 -20.81 10.98
CA VAL A 12 24.21 -19.51 11.63
C VAL A 12 24.14 -18.38 10.59
N VAL A 13 24.99 -18.43 9.57
CA VAL A 13 24.97 -17.43 8.48
C VAL A 13 23.64 -17.46 7.74
N PHE A 14 23.15 -18.63 7.32
CA PHE A 14 21.86 -18.73 6.65
C PHE A 14 20.69 -18.34 7.55
N ALA A 15 20.74 -18.69 8.83
CA ALA A 15 19.73 -18.27 9.80
C ALA A 15 19.69 -16.75 9.96
N LEU A 16 20.86 -16.10 10.02
CA LEU A 16 20.96 -14.64 10.11
C LEU A 16 20.42 -13.97 8.84
N ILE A 17 20.77 -14.48 7.65
CA ILE A 17 20.23 -13.97 6.38
C ILE A 17 18.71 -14.10 6.36
N GLY A 18 18.18 -15.25 6.74
CA GLY A 18 16.73 -15.48 6.82
C GLY A 18 16.06 -14.51 7.79
N PHE A 19 16.62 -14.33 8.99
CA PHE A 19 16.11 -13.40 9.99
C PHE A 19 16.09 -11.95 9.48
N ILE A 20 17.19 -11.47 8.90
CA ILE A 20 17.28 -10.12 8.34
C ILE A 20 16.28 -9.94 7.21
N SER A 21 16.12 -10.94 6.34
CA SER A 21 15.18 -10.88 5.20
C SER A 21 13.73 -10.73 5.67
N VAL A 22 13.31 -11.51 6.67
CA VAL A 22 11.97 -11.39 7.27
C VAL A 22 11.79 -10.03 7.93
N LEU A 23 12.80 -9.54 8.65
CA LEU A 23 12.74 -8.22 9.28
C LEU A 23 12.56 -7.10 8.25
N LEU A 24 13.33 -7.12 7.16
CA LEU A 24 13.21 -6.14 6.08
C LEU A 24 11.85 -6.22 5.38
N LEU A 25 11.32 -7.43 5.16
CA LEU A 25 10.00 -7.61 4.60
C LEU A 25 8.91 -6.99 5.49
N CYS A 26 8.96 -7.24 6.81
CA CYS A 26 8.03 -6.64 7.76
C CYS A 26 8.13 -5.10 7.78
N ILE A 27 9.35 -4.55 7.72
CA ILE A 27 9.57 -3.11 7.64
C ILE A 27 8.96 -2.55 6.36
N GLY A 28 9.18 -3.19 5.21
CA GLY A 28 8.60 -2.80 3.92
C GLY A 28 7.07 -2.70 3.97
N PHE A 29 6.40 -3.75 4.49
CA PHE A 29 4.94 -3.71 4.68
C PHE A 29 4.49 -2.53 5.56
N ILE A 30 5.15 -2.31 6.70
CA ILE A 30 4.78 -1.20 7.61
C ILE A 30 4.96 0.15 6.91
N MET A 31 6.03 0.31 6.15
CA MET A 31 6.29 1.52 5.38
C MET A 31 5.23 1.75 4.31
N ASP A 32 4.83 0.71 3.58
CA ASP A 32 3.79 0.81 2.55
C ASP A 32 2.46 1.27 3.12
N PHE A 33 1.99 0.60 4.19
CA PHE A 33 0.72 0.97 4.85
C PHE A 33 0.72 2.41 5.35
N ARG A 34 1.83 2.87 5.92
CA ARG A 34 1.96 4.25 6.42
C ARG A 34 2.13 5.28 5.30
N SER A 35 2.71 4.88 4.17
CA SER A 35 2.93 5.78 3.03
C SER A 35 1.64 6.08 2.28
N PHE A 36 0.74 5.10 2.19
CA PHE A 36 -0.49 5.20 1.42
C PHE A 36 -1.52 6.11 2.10
N ASP A 37 -1.84 5.89 3.38
CA ASP A 37 -2.78 6.74 4.15
C ASP A 37 -2.10 7.21 5.45
N GLN A 38 -1.93 8.52 5.56
CA GLN A 38 -1.33 9.18 6.73
C GLN A 38 -2.39 9.82 7.63
N THR A 39 -3.68 9.67 7.31
CA THR A 39 -4.76 10.27 8.08
C THR A 39 -5.13 9.45 9.31
N GLN A 40 -5.46 10.12 10.41
CA GLN A 40 -5.96 9.47 11.63
C GLN A 40 -7.09 10.29 12.27
N GLY A 41 -8.06 9.60 12.87
CA GLY A 41 -9.23 10.25 13.46
C GLY A 41 -10.28 10.64 12.43
N GLY A 42 -11.34 11.32 12.88
CA GLY A 42 -12.51 11.62 12.06
C GLY A 42 -13.15 10.35 11.49
N TYR A 43 -13.37 9.35 12.34
CA TYR A 43 -13.95 8.05 11.92
C TYR A 43 -15.48 8.06 11.86
N GLU A 44 -16.12 9.10 12.38
CA GLU A 44 -17.57 9.30 12.36
C GLU A 44 -17.93 10.53 11.51
N PRO A 45 -19.10 10.53 10.86
CA PRO A 45 -19.60 11.71 10.15
C PRO A 45 -19.60 12.96 11.06
N PRO A 46 -19.24 14.15 10.54
CA PRO A 46 -18.99 14.49 9.13
C PRO A 46 -17.55 14.23 8.65
N TYR A 47 -16.75 13.46 9.38
CA TYR A 47 -15.35 13.10 9.05
C TYR A 47 -14.38 14.29 8.94
N THR A 48 -14.62 15.37 9.69
CA THR A 48 -13.82 16.60 9.60
C THR A 48 -12.61 16.63 10.53
N ASP A 49 -12.67 15.89 11.63
CA ASP A 49 -11.68 16.02 12.72
C ASP A 49 -10.50 15.05 12.57
N PHE A 50 -10.14 14.74 11.31
CA PHE A 50 -8.95 13.95 11.04
C PHE A 50 -7.69 14.81 11.10
N THR A 51 -6.58 14.18 11.44
CA THR A 51 -5.24 14.76 11.38
C THR A 51 -4.41 14.02 10.34
N GLY A 52 -3.24 14.57 9.98
CA GLY A 52 -2.37 13.98 8.96
C GLY A 52 -2.69 14.48 7.55
N GLN A 53 -2.08 13.85 6.56
CA GLN A 53 -2.21 14.24 5.15
C GLN A 53 -3.08 13.23 4.40
N PRO A 54 -4.11 13.68 3.67
CA PRO A 54 -4.82 12.81 2.72
C PRO A 54 -3.88 12.24 1.65
N ILE A 55 -4.34 11.20 0.96
CA ILE A 55 -3.63 10.59 -0.17
C ILE A 55 -3.18 11.68 -1.15
N ARG A 56 -1.89 11.69 -1.46
CA ARG A 56 -1.28 12.61 -2.44
C ARG A 56 -1.44 12.05 -3.83
N TRP A 57 -2.66 12.12 -4.36
CA TRP A 57 -3.03 11.52 -5.63
C TRP A 57 -2.09 11.87 -6.78
N GLN A 58 -1.58 13.11 -6.84
CA GLN A 58 -0.65 13.58 -7.85
C GLN A 58 0.68 12.78 -7.93
N GLU A 59 1.03 12.07 -6.86
CA GLU A 59 2.25 11.23 -6.81
C GLU A 59 2.01 9.82 -7.34
N LEU A 60 0.76 9.42 -7.59
CA LEU A 60 0.42 8.12 -8.14
C LEU A 60 0.59 8.10 -9.66
N ASP A 61 1.10 6.97 -10.17
CA ASP A 61 1.18 6.70 -11.59
C ASP A 61 -0.22 6.52 -12.18
N THR A 62 -0.44 7.06 -13.36
CA THR A 62 -1.70 6.85 -14.09
C THR A 62 -1.60 5.59 -14.94
N THR A 63 -2.63 4.76 -14.92
CA THR A 63 -2.73 3.53 -15.72
C THR A 63 -3.86 3.65 -16.74
N THR A 64 -4.12 2.59 -17.53
CA THR A 64 -5.23 2.58 -18.48
C THR A 64 -6.61 2.54 -17.82
N VAL A 65 -6.69 2.12 -16.54
CA VAL A 65 -7.96 1.91 -15.82
C VAL A 65 -8.08 2.73 -14.54
N GLY A 66 -7.04 3.46 -14.16
CA GLY A 66 -7.06 4.34 -12.99
C GLY A 66 -5.66 4.77 -12.56
N MET A 67 -5.30 4.46 -11.31
CA MET A 67 -4.05 4.91 -10.69
C MET A 67 -3.36 3.77 -9.95
N VAL A 68 -2.06 3.89 -9.71
CA VAL A 68 -1.31 2.98 -8.84
C VAL A 68 -0.40 3.73 -7.89
N HIS A 69 -0.49 3.39 -6.61
CA HIS A 69 0.50 3.75 -5.62
C HIS A 69 1.58 2.68 -5.60
N ARG A 70 2.84 3.09 -5.76
CA ARG A 70 4.00 2.19 -5.76
C ARG A 70 4.59 2.07 -4.37
N GLY A 71 4.53 0.86 -3.81
CA GLY A 71 5.14 0.53 -2.53
C GLY A 71 6.51 -0.13 -2.68
N TYR A 72 7.11 -0.46 -1.54
CA TYR A 72 8.30 -1.30 -1.46
C TYR A 72 7.97 -2.78 -1.63
N VAL A 73 6.81 -3.23 -1.12
CA VAL A 73 6.33 -4.61 -1.10
C VAL A 73 4.92 -4.72 -1.69
N VAL A 74 4.07 -3.73 -1.43
CA VAL A 74 2.66 -3.70 -1.84
C VAL A 74 2.38 -2.50 -2.72
N ASP A 75 2.00 -2.75 -3.96
CA ASP A 75 1.39 -1.75 -4.81
C ASP A 75 -0.13 -1.71 -4.57
N VAL A 76 -0.70 -0.50 -4.59
CA VAL A 76 -2.15 -0.32 -4.46
C VAL A 76 -2.72 0.16 -5.79
N LEU A 77 -3.40 -0.75 -6.48
CA LEU A 77 -4.04 -0.49 -7.76
C LEU A 77 -5.46 0.03 -7.49
N ILE A 78 -5.76 1.20 -8.04
CA ILE A 78 -7.05 1.87 -7.88
C ILE A 78 -7.74 1.88 -9.25
N ASN A 79 -8.87 1.19 -9.35
CA ASN A 79 -9.71 1.26 -10.54
C ASN A 79 -10.58 2.52 -10.47
N CYS A 80 -10.31 3.50 -11.33
CA CYS A 80 -11.01 4.78 -11.32
C CYS A 80 -12.47 4.68 -11.79
N ARG A 81 -12.89 3.58 -12.40
CA ARG A 81 -14.29 3.39 -12.81
C ARG A 81 -15.14 2.81 -11.69
N SER A 82 -14.64 1.78 -11.01
CA SER A 82 -15.40 1.03 -9.98
C SER A 82 -15.05 1.41 -8.55
N GLY A 83 -13.99 2.19 -8.33
CA GLY A 83 -13.50 2.55 -7.00
C GLY A 83 -12.84 1.39 -6.25
N MET A 84 -12.64 0.25 -6.93
CA MET A 84 -12.04 -0.95 -6.37
C MET A 84 -10.54 -0.73 -6.13
N MET A 85 -10.10 -0.95 -4.88
CA MET A 85 -8.67 -1.05 -4.54
C MET A 85 -8.22 -2.51 -4.52
N THR A 86 -7.12 -2.78 -5.21
CA THR A 86 -6.49 -4.11 -5.30
C THR A 86 -5.06 -4.00 -4.81
N PHE A 87 -4.63 -4.92 -3.96
CA PHE A 87 -3.24 -5.01 -3.54
C PHE A 87 -2.49 -5.90 -4.52
N ASP A 88 -1.39 -5.42 -5.08
CA ASP A 88 -0.44 -6.25 -5.81
C ASP A 88 0.78 -6.48 -4.91
N VAL A 89 1.01 -7.74 -4.57
CA VAL A 89 2.14 -8.18 -3.76
C VAL A 89 2.99 -9.13 -4.59
N PHE A 90 4.17 -8.68 -5.01
CA PHE A 90 5.08 -9.44 -5.88
C PHE A 90 4.44 -9.96 -7.18
N GLY A 91 3.55 -9.18 -7.81
CA GLY A 91 2.85 -9.52 -9.04
C GLY A 91 1.55 -10.33 -8.83
N MET A 92 1.17 -10.57 -7.57
CA MET A 92 -0.09 -11.24 -7.23
C MET A 92 -1.14 -10.20 -6.84
N GLU A 93 -2.16 -10.04 -7.69
CA GLU A 93 -3.29 -9.16 -7.44
C GLU A 93 -4.31 -9.83 -6.49
N ILE A 94 -4.56 -9.16 -5.36
CA ILE A 94 -5.50 -9.56 -4.32
C ILE A 94 -6.55 -8.44 -4.19
N PRO A 95 -7.79 -8.66 -4.69
CA PRO A 95 -8.86 -7.68 -4.53
C PRO A 95 -9.13 -7.41 -3.05
N TRP A 96 -9.21 -6.14 -2.66
CA TRP A 96 -9.40 -5.75 -1.26
C TRP A 96 -10.80 -5.20 -0.98
N ARG A 97 -11.04 -3.91 -1.21
CA ARG A 97 -12.36 -3.27 -1.06
C ARG A 97 -12.47 -1.98 -1.86
N SER A 98 -13.69 -1.50 -2.06
CA SER A 98 -13.94 -0.13 -2.52
C SER A 98 -13.69 0.90 -1.41
N PHE A 99 -13.62 2.18 -1.78
CA PHE A 99 -13.49 3.28 -0.83
C PHE A 99 -14.62 3.28 0.21
N SER A 100 -14.29 3.52 1.47
CA SER A 100 -15.29 3.79 2.51
C SER A 100 -15.85 5.20 2.38
N GLU A 101 -17.01 5.49 2.98
CA GLU A 101 -17.59 6.85 3.00
C GLU A 101 -16.59 7.90 3.52
N ARG A 102 -15.88 7.60 4.60
CA ARG A 102 -14.79 8.45 5.09
C ARG A 102 -13.72 8.68 4.02
N ALA A 103 -13.27 7.62 3.35
CA ALA A 103 -12.23 7.75 2.33
C ALA A 103 -12.70 8.60 1.14
N LEU A 104 -13.98 8.48 0.76
CA LEU A 104 -14.59 9.33 -0.26
C LEU A 104 -14.56 10.81 0.13
N VAL A 105 -14.93 11.14 1.37
CA VAL A 105 -14.96 12.52 1.87
C VAL A 105 -13.57 13.09 2.11
N VAL A 106 -12.70 12.34 2.77
CA VAL A 106 -11.39 12.80 3.24
C VAL A 106 -10.36 12.81 2.10
N HIS A 107 -10.31 11.73 1.32
CA HIS A 107 -9.30 11.60 0.26
C HIS A 107 -9.81 12.07 -1.09
N LYS A 108 -11.12 12.16 -1.33
CA LYS A 108 -11.67 12.64 -2.62
C LYS A 108 -11.12 11.90 -3.85
N PRO A 109 -11.19 10.55 -3.88
CA PRO A 109 -10.71 9.77 -5.02
C PRO A 109 -11.49 10.07 -6.31
N TRP A 110 -12.74 10.53 -6.20
CA TRP A 110 -13.56 10.92 -7.34
C TRP A 110 -12.90 12.06 -8.12
N ASP A 111 -12.63 13.18 -7.44
CA ASP A 111 -11.94 14.35 -8.00
C ASP A 111 -10.59 13.94 -8.62
N ALA A 112 -9.81 13.13 -7.90
CA ALA A 112 -8.51 12.67 -8.37
C ALA A 112 -8.56 11.82 -9.65
N CYS A 113 -9.63 11.06 -9.84
CA CYS A 113 -9.89 10.29 -11.05
C CYS A 113 -10.38 11.18 -12.20
N GLU A 114 -11.28 12.14 -11.93
CA GLU A 114 -11.76 13.10 -12.93
C GLU A 114 -10.63 13.99 -13.46
N ASP A 115 -9.74 14.47 -12.57
CA ASP A 115 -8.55 15.27 -12.92
C ASP A 115 -7.61 14.53 -13.89
N ARG A 116 -7.68 13.20 -13.92
CA ARG A 116 -6.91 12.33 -14.82
C ARG A 116 -7.69 11.88 -16.06
N GLY A 117 -8.88 12.41 -16.28
CA GLY A 117 -9.72 12.13 -17.44
C GLY A 117 -10.53 10.83 -17.35
N PHE A 118 -10.66 10.24 -16.15
CA PHE A 118 -11.56 9.10 -15.94
C PHE A 118 -13.00 9.58 -15.66
N SER A 119 -13.95 8.67 -15.82
CA SER A 119 -15.36 8.88 -15.45
C SER A 119 -15.77 7.89 -14.35
N PRO A 120 -15.49 8.20 -13.07
CA PRO A 120 -15.85 7.35 -11.92
C PRO A 120 -17.36 7.10 -11.81
N ARG A 121 -17.74 5.96 -11.22
CA ARG A 121 -19.15 5.51 -11.07
C ARG A 121 -19.45 4.79 -9.75
N PHE A 122 -18.66 5.04 -8.72
CA PHE A 122 -18.68 4.28 -7.46
C PHE A 122 -19.21 5.07 -6.28
#